data_AF-A0A8H7DY87-F1
#
_entry.id   AF-A0A8H7DY87-F1
#
_cell.length_a   1.000
_cell.length_b   1.000
_cell.length_c   1.000
_cell.angle_alpha   90.00
_cell.angle_beta   90.00
_cell.angle_gamma   90.00
#
_symmetry.space_group_name_H-M   'P 1'
#
loop_
_entity.id
_entity.type
_entity.pdbx_description
1 polymer ?
#
loop_
_entity_poly.entity_id
_entity_poly.type
_entity_poly.pdbx_seq_one_letter_code
_entity_poly.pdbx_strand_id
1 'polypeptide(L)'
;MTLAEEFRSRNFSIYGQWTGVLCIILCIAVGIANLFNLTRPLLIIFSIICLVSGFILVFIEIPLLLRICPTSAKFDAFIRRFTTNYMRAAIYGVMSLVQWLSLIVARSGSSLIAAAVVLLIAGAFYALAGLKHQQFVGSKTLGGQGVAQMIV
;
A
#
# COMPACT_ATOMS: atom_id res chain seq x y z
N MET A 1 -19.97 13.13 1.05
CA MET A 1 -18.81 13.72 1.75
C MET A 1 -17.74 13.98 0.71
N THR A 2 -17.25 15.21 0.61
CA THR A 2 -16.25 15.63 -0.37
C THR A 2 -14.83 15.28 0.11
N LEU A 3 -13.85 15.21 -0.80
CA LEU A 3 -12.44 14.94 -0.45
C LEU A 3 -11.91 15.86 0.65
N ALA A 4 -12.37 17.12 0.67
CA ALA A 4 -12.00 18.10 1.69
C ALA A 4 -12.53 17.74 3.11
N GLU A 5 -13.66 17.07 3.21
CA GLU A 5 -14.24 16.62 4.49
C GLU A 5 -13.51 15.37 5.02
N GLU A 6 -13.03 14.50 4.14
CA GLU A 6 -12.22 13.33 4.51
C GLU A 6 -10.87 13.73 5.10
N PHE A 7 -10.17 14.70 4.48
CA PHE A 7 -8.95 15.28 5.04
C PHE A 7 -9.18 16.07 6.34
N ARG A 8 -10.42 16.52 6.60
CA ARG A 8 -10.79 17.23 7.84
C ARG A 8 -11.20 16.30 8.98
N SER A 9 -11.49 15.03 8.70
CA SER A 9 -11.99 14.05 9.68
C SER A 9 -10.99 13.63 10.76
N ARG A 10 -9.71 14.01 10.66
CA ARG A 10 -8.62 13.64 11.59
C ARG A 10 -8.49 12.12 11.82
N ASN A 11 -9.02 11.29 10.92
CA ASN A 11 -8.94 9.85 11.04
C ASN A 11 -7.65 9.34 10.39
N PHE A 12 -6.78 8.71 11.18
CA PHE A 12 -5.48 8.24 10.70
C PHE A 12 -5.60 7.10 9.68
N SER A 13 -6.72 6.37 9.68
CA SER A 13 -6.98 5.35 8.64
C SER A 13 -7.19 5.95 7.25
N ILE A 14 -7.83 7.12 7.15
CA ILE A 14 -8.05 7.83 5.87
C ILE A 14 -6.73 8.38 5.34
N TYR A 15 -5.91 8.99 6.21
CA TYR A 15 -4.56 9.42 5.82
C TYR A 15 -3.69 8.23 5.41
N GLY A 16 -3.81 7.10 6.11
CA GLY A 16 -3.17 5.84 5.75
C GLY A 16 -3.55 5.39 4.34
N GLN A 17 -4.84 5.39 4.01
CA GLN A 17 -5.35 4.98 2.69
C GLN A 17 -4.90 5.91 1.56
N TRP A 18 -4.97 7.23 1.74
CA TRP A 18 -4.45 8.19 0.74
C TRP A 18 -2.94 8.07 0.54
N THR A 19 -2.19 7.86 1.63
CA THR A 19 -0.75 7.58 1.54
C THR A 19 -0.49 6.22 0.88
N GLY A 20 -1.37 5.24 1.09
CA GLY A 20 -1.35 3.95 0.41
C GLY A 20 -1.54 4.08 -1.10
N VAL A 21 -2.45 4.94 -1.55
CA VAL A 21 -2.63 5.27 -2.98
C VAL A 21 -1.37 5.93 -3.56
N LEU A 22 -0.77 6.86 -2.82
CA LEU A 22 0.51 7.46 -3.20
C LEU A 22 1.62 6.38 -3.32
N CYS A 23 1.66 5.42 -2.39
CA CYS A 23 2.60 4.30 -2.43
C CYS A 23 2.45 3.46 -3.70
N ILE A 24 1.22 3.20 -4.15
CA ILE A 24 0.97 2.44 -5.38
C ILE A 24 1.63 3.13 -6.58
N ILE A 25 1.35 4.43 -6.76
CA ILE A 25 1.88 5.21 -7.88
C ILE A 25 3.42 5.22 -7.83
N LEU A 26 3.99 5.46 -6.65
CA LEU A 26 5.44 5.49 -6.45
C LEU A 26 6.08 4.12 -6.68
N CYS A 27 5.52 3.03 -6.16
CA CYS A 27 6.08 1.69 -6.34
C CYS A 27 6.09 1.28 -7.82
N ILE A 28 5.05 1.64 -8.58
CA ILE A 28 4.99 1.36 -10.02
C ILE A 28 5.98 2.24 -10.78
N ALA A 29 6.00 3.55 -10.53
CA ALA A 29 6.88 4.48 -11.24
C ALA A 29 8.36 4.16 -10.97
N VAL A 30 8.74 3.98 -9.71
CA VAL A 30 10.11 3.68 -9.30
C VAL A 30 10.51 2.26 -9.70
N GLY A 31 9.59 1.30 -9.64
CA GLY A 31 9.83 -0.07 -10.09
C GLY A 31 10.14 -0.15 -11.59
N ILE A 32 9.37 0.55 -12.43
CA ILE A 32 9.64 0.66 -13.87
C ILE A 32 10.94 1.42 -14.14
N ALA A 33 11.18 2.52 -13.43
CA ALA A 33 12.41 3.31 -13.63
C ALA A 33 13.69 2.51 -13.34
N ASN A 34 13.65 1.60 -12.36
CA ASN A 34 14.83 0.80 -11.99
C ASN A 34 14.98 -0.51 -12.78
N LEU A 35 13.98 -0.91 -13.57
CA LEU A 35 14.06 -2.09 -14.47
C LEU A 35 15.10 -1.93 -15.58
N PHE A 36 15.35 -0.70 -16.03
CA PHE A 36 16.29 -0.40 -17.12
C PHE A 36 17.75 -0.28 -16.68
N ASN A 37 18.06 -0.51 -15.39
CA ASN A 37 19.43 -0.52 -14.89
C ASN A 37 20.12 -1.87 -15.18
N LEU A 38 20.49 -2.12 -16.44
CA LEU A 38 21.18 -3.36 -16.87
C LEU A 38 22.54 -3.58 -16.18
N THR A 39 23.15 -2.53 -15.62
CA THR A 39 24.44 -2.59 -14.95
C THR A 39 24.42 -3.39 -13.64
N ARG A 40 23.23 -3.64 -13.04
CA ARG A 40 23.11 -4.30 -11.72
C ARG A 40 21.91 -5.27 -11.66
N PRO A 41 22.10 -6.57 -11.95
CA PRO A 41 20.99 -7.53 -12.01
C PRO A 41 20.26 -7.71 -10.67
N LEU A 42 20.94 -7.51 -9.53
CA LEU A 42 20.31 -7.60 -8.20
C LEU A 42 19.24 -6.52 -7.99
N LEU A 43 19.41 -5.31 -8.53
CA LEU A 43 18.41 -4.24 -8.41
C LEU A 43 17.15 -4.52 -9.22
N ILE A 44 17.28 -5.28 -10.30
CA ILE A 44 16.14 -5.69 -11.13
C ILE A 44 15.19 -6.58 -10.30
N ILE A 45 15.73 -7.49 -9.49
CA ILE A 45 14.92 -8.34 -8.59
C ILE A 45 14.13 -7.49 -7.60
N PHE A 46 14.77 -6.53 -6.93
CA PHE A 46 14.08 -5.62 -6.00
C PHE A 46 13.05 -4.72 -6.69
N SER A 47 13.30 -4.33 -7.95
CA SER A 47 12.37 -3.54 -8.76
C SER A 47 11.11 -4.35 -9.12
N ILE A 48 11.28 -5.63 -9.45
CA ILE A 48 10.17 -6.57 -9.67
C ILE A 48 9.36 -6.74 -8.38
N ILE A 49 10.03 -6.92 -7.23
CA ILE A 49 9.36 -7.01 -5.93
C ILE A 49 8.59 -5.72 -5.61
N CYS A 50 9.15 -4.56 -5.92
CA CYS A 50 8.49 -3.26 -5.76
C CYS A 50 7.23 -3.16 -6.64
N LEU A 51 7.30 -3.62 -7.89
CA LEU A 51 6.15 -3.65 -8.79
C LEU A 51 5.04 -4.59 -8.30
N VAL A 52 5.42 -5.81 -7.89
CA VAL A 52 4.47 -6.78 -7.33
C VAL A 52 3.84 -6.22 -6.04
N SER A 53 4.62 -5.53 -5.21
CA SER A 53 4.10 -4.86 -4.02
C SER A 53 3.10 -3.77 -4.38
N GLY A 54 3.39 -2.94 -5.37
CA GLY A 54 2.45 -1.94 -5.89
C GLY A 54 1.14 -2.56 -6.37
N PHE A 55 1.20 -3.68 -7.09
CA PHE A 55 0.01 -4.41 -7.53
C PHE A 55 -0.80 -4.96 -6.36
N ILE A 56 -0.16 -5.56 -5.35
CA ILE A 56 -0.83 -6.05 -4.14
C ILE A 56 -1.50 -4.89 -3.39
N LEU A 57 -0.83 -3.74 -3.26
CA LEU A 57 -1.37 -2.57 -2.59
C LEU A 57 -2.63 -2.02 -3.28
N VAL A 58 -2.75 -2.13 -4.60
CA VAL A 58 -3.99 -1.77 -5.32
C VAL A 58 -5.20 -2.53 -4.77
N PHE A 59 -5.07 -3.84 -4.56
CA PHE A 59 -6.18 -4.66 -4.04
C PHE A 59 -6.44 -4.43 -2.55
N ILE A 60 -5.39 -4.15 -1.77
CA ILE A 60 -5.54 -3.83 -0.36
C ILE A 60 -6.26 -2.48 -0.20
N GLU A 61 -5.88 -1.46 -0.96
CA GLU A 61 -6.42 -0.11 -0.79
C GLU A 61 -7.74 0.14 -1.50
N ILE A 62 -8.01 -0.59 -2.58
CA ILE A 62 -9.23 -0.44 -3.39
C ILE A 62 -10.02 -1.76 -3.40
N PRO A 63 -10.77 -2.08 -2.32
CA PRO A 63 -11.55 -3.31 -2.23
C PRO A 63 -12.64 -3.42 -3.32
N LEU A 64 -13.00 -2.29 -3.95
CA LEU A 64 -13.91 -2.27 -5.09
C LEU A 64 -13.36 -3.05 -6.29
N LEU A 65 -12.03 -3.12 -6.48
CA LEU A 65 -11.43 -3.93 -7.54
C LEU A 65 -11.64 -5.43 -7.31
N LEU A 66 -11.71 -5.92 -6.07
CA LEU A 66 -12.00 -7.33 -5.79
C LEU A 66 -13.42 -7.73 -6.21
N ARG A 67 -14.34 -6.76 -6.32
CA ARG A 67 -15.73 -7.01 -6.75
C ARG A 67 -15.91 -7.01 -8.26
N ILE A 68 -15.14 -6.19 -8.98
CA ILE A 68 -15.22 -6.07 -10.45
C ILE A 68 -14.32 -7.09 -11.15
N CYS A 69 -13.14 -7.35 -10.59
CA CYS A 69 -12.20 -8.30 -11.18
C CYS A 69 -12.57 -9.73 -10.76
N PRO A 70 -12.75 -10.68 -11.70
CA PRO A 70 -12.95 -12.10 -11.39
C PRO A 70 -11.64 -12.69 -10.85
N THR A 71 -11.34 -12.42 -9.58
CA THR A 71 -10.16 -12.92 -8.89
C THR A 71 -10.47 -14.27 -8.24
N SER A 72 -9.44 -15.10 -8.09
CA SER A 72 -9.58 -16.40 -7.44
C SER A 72 -10.07 -16.23 -5.99
N ALA A 73 -10.97 -17.11 -5.52
CA ALA A 73 -11.45 -17.10 -4.14
C ALA A 73 -10.32 -17.19 -3.09
N LYS A 74 -9.19 -17.85 -3.44
CA LYS A 74 -7.99 -17.90 -2.60
C LYS A 74 -7.32 -16.53 -2.47
N PHE A 75 -7.35 -15.73 -3.54
CA PHE A 75 -6.79 -14.38 -3.57
C PHE A 75 -7.68 -13.40 -2.78
N ASP A 76 -9.00 -13.46 -2.93
CA ASP A 76 -9.92 -12.64 -2.11
C ASP A 76 -9.73 -12.97 -0.61
N ALA A 77 -9.70 -14.26 -0.25
CA ALA A 77 -9.45 -14.67 1.13
C ALA A 77 -8.08 -14.21 1.67
N PHE A 78 -7.06 -14.10 0.81
CA PHE A 78 -5.75 -13.54 1.17
C PHE A 78 -5.85 -12.03 1.42
N ILE A 79 -6.44 -11.26 0.50
CA ILE A 79 -6.55 -9.81 0.64
C ILE A 79 -7.42 -9.42 1.85
N ARG A 80 -8.47 -10.18 2.15
CA ARG A 80 -9.34 -9.95 3.33
C ARG A 80 -8.58 -10.00 4.66
N ARG A 81 -7.45 -10.70 4.75
CA ARG A 81 -6.61 -10.71 5.97
C ARG A 81 -6.03 -9.33 6.27
N PHE A 82 -5.86 -8.48 5.26
CA PHE A 82 -5.29 -7.14 5.36
C PHE A 82 -6.35 -6.04 5.52
N THR A 83 -7.54 -6.39 5.97
CA THR A 83 -8.62 -5.42 6.24
C THR A 83 -8.42 -4.67 7.56
N THR A 84 -7.67 -5.24 8.50
CA THR A 84 -7.41 -4.62 9.81
C THR A 84 -6.26 -3.61 9.75
N ASN A 85 -6.34 -2.54 10.53
CA ASN A 85 -5.31 -1.50 10.60
C ASN A 85 -3.93 -2.06 10.99
N TYR A 86 -3.89 -3.04 11.90
CA TYR A 86 -2.64 -3.68 12.31
C TYR A 86 -2.02 -4.53 11.19
N MET A 87 -2.82 -5.29 10.44
CA MET A 87 -2.30 -6.08 9.31
C MET A 87 -1.84 -5.20 8.15
N ARG A 88 -2.52 -4.05 7.95
CA ARG A 88 -2.05 -3.01 7.01
C ARG A 88 -0.71 -2.42 7.47
N ALA A 89 -0.59 -2.04 8.75
CA ALA A 89 0.68 -1.56 9.28
C ALA A 89 1.81 -2.58 9.08
N ALA A 90 1.53 -3.86 9.33
CA ALA A 90 2.49 -4.94 9.13
C ALA A 90 2.92 -5.10 7.67
N ILE A 91 1.98 -5.16 6.71
CA ILE A 91 2.33 -5.36 5.29
C ILE A 91 3.11 -4.17 4.73
N TYR A 92 2.70 -2.93 5.06
CA TYR A 92 3.43 -1.72 4.68
C TYR A 92 4.83 -1.67 5.31
N GLY A 93 4.95 -2.10 6.57
CA GLY A 93 6.24 -2.20 7.27
C GLY A 93 7.18 -3.23 6.64
N VAL A 94 6.67 -4.43 6.33
CA VAL A 94 7.46 -5.49 5.66
C VAL A 94 7.89 -5.06 4.27
N MET A 95 6.97 -4.48 3.48
CA MET A 95 7.29 -3.97 2.15
C MET A 95 8.32 -2.84 2.22
N SER A 96 8.21 -1.92 3.18
CA SER A 96 9.21 -0.87 3.41
C SER A 96 10.57 -1.47 3.76
N LEU A 97 10.63 -2.44 4.68
CA LEU A 97 11.87 -3.10 5.08
C LEU A 97 12.58 -3.77 3.90
N VAL A 98 11.85 -4.46 3.02
CA VAL A 98 12.41 -5.06 1.80
C VAL A 98 13.04 -4.00 0.89
N GLN A 99 12.41 -2.83 0.74
CA GLN A 99 12.97 -1.72 -0.05
C GLN A 99 14.15 -1.02 0.65
N TRP A 100 14.22 -1.03 1.98
CA TRP A 100 15.41 -0.58 2.71
C TRP A 100 16.59 -1.52 2.50
N LEU A 101 16.35 -2.84 2.49
CA LEU A 101 17.40 -3.83 2.21
C LEU A 101 17.96 -3.69 0.79
N SER A 102 17.14 -3.26 -0.18
CA SER A 102 17.62 -3.02 -1.54
C SER A 102 18.69 -1.93 -1.60
N LEU A 103 18.67 -0.95 -0.70
CA LEU A 103 19.65 0.15 -0.65
C LEU A 103 21.03 -0.32 -0.16
N ILE A 104 21.06 -1.30 0.76
CA ILE A 104 22.32 -1.92 1.22
C ILE A 104 23.01 -2.63 0.04
N VAL A 105 22.22 -3.30 -0.79
CA VAL A 105 22.72 -4.01 -1.98
C VAL A 105 23.09 -3.05 -3.11
N ALA A 106 22.40 -1.91 -3.22
CA ALA A 106 22.59 -0.95 -4.30
C ALA A 106 23.98 -0.28 -4.28
N ARG A 107 24.60 -0.08 -3.10
CA ARG A 107 25.86 0.65 -2.83
C ARG A 107 25.93 2.10 -3.38
N SER A 108 25.11 2.47 -4.34
CA SER A 108 24.84 3.81 -4.86
C SER A 108 23.38 4.16 -4.58
N GLY A 109 23.05 5.45 -4.42
CA GLY A 109 21.68 5.89 -4.22
C GLY A 109 20.74 5.38 -5.32
N SER A 110 19.64 4.75 -4.94
CA SER A 110 18.58 4.30 -5.85
C SER A 110 17.28 5.03 -5.54
N SER A 111 16.49 5.35 -6.56
CA SER A 111 15.16 5.94 -6.41
C SER A 111 14.18 5.05 -5.62
N LEU A 112 14.52 3.77 -5.39
CA LEU A 112 13.84 2.85 -4.47
C LEU A 112 13.70 3.42 -3.04
N ILE A 113 14.59 4.33 -2.63
CA ILE A 113 14.50 5.01 -1.33
C ILE A 113 13.21 5.81 -1.17
N ALA A 114 12.71 6.43 -2.24
CA ALA A 114 11.48 7.21 -2.19
C ALA A 114 10.28 6.31 -1.87
N ALA A 115 10.22 5.12 -2.48
CA ALA A 115 9.20 4.13 -2.17
C ALA A 115 9.35 3.61 -0.72
N ALA A 116 10.57 3.31 -0.27
CA ALA A 116 10.84 2.81 1.07
C ALA A 116 10.35 3.76 2.18
N VAL A 117 10.63 5.06 2.03
CA VAL A 117 10.22 6.11 2.97
C VAL A 117 8.71 6.28 3.00
N VAL A 118 8.07 6.37 1.83
CA VAL A 118 6.62 6.60 1.77
C VAL A 118 5.83 5.38 2.27
N LEU A 119 6.30 4.16 1.98
CA LEU A 119 5.75 2.93 2.57
C LEU A 119 5.87 2.93 4.11
N LEU A 120 6.97 3.44 4.65
CA LEU A 120 7.17 3.55 6.10
C LEU A 120 6.20 4.56 6.71
N ILE A 121 6.00 5.71 6.07
CA ILE A 121 5.03 6.72 6.50
C ILE A 121 3.60 6.15 6.48
N ALA A 122 3.23 5.43 5.41
CA ALA A 122 1.93 4.75 5.33
C ALA A 122 1.77 3.71 6.45
N GLY A 123 2.78 2.88 6.69
CA GLY A 123 2.80 1.92 7.79
C GLY A 123 2.66 2.58 9.16
N ALA A 124 3.32 3.73 9.36
CA ALA A 124 3.23 4.51 10.59
C ALA A 124 1.82 5.08 10.80
N PHE A 125 1.15 5.59 9.76
CA PHE A 125 -0.23 6.05 9.87
C PHE A 125 -1.19 4.91 10.22
N TYR A 126 -1.02 3.73 9.62
CA TYR A 126 -1.81 2.56 9.97
C TYR A 126 -1.52 2.03 11.38
N ALA A 127 -0.26 2.06 11.82
CA ALA A 127 0.13 1.68 13.17
C ALA A 127 -0.47 2.64 14.21
N LEU A 128 -0.42 3.95 13.96
CA LEU A 128 -1.03 4.97 14.82
C LEU A 128 -2.55 4.84 14.86
N ALA A 129 -3.21 4.51 13.73
CA ALA A 129 -4.63 4.21 13.71
C ALA A 129 -5.00 2.99 14.56
N GLY A 130 -4.16 1.93 14.50
CA GLY A 130 -4.28 0.76 15.36
C GLY A 130 -4.10 1.10 16.85
N LEU A 131 -3.01 1.79 17.21
CA LEU A 131 -2.73 2.20 18.59
C LEU A 131 -3.81 3.12 19.19
N LYS A 132 -4.44 3.96 18.36
CA LYS A 132 -5.57 4.80 18.78
C LYS A 132 -6.92 4.08 18.79
N HIS A 133 -6.93 2.76 18.59
CA HIS A 133 -8.14 1.94 18.49
C HIS A 133 -9.19 2.51 17.53
N GLN A 134 -8.76 3.21 16.48
CA GLN A 134 -9.67 3.78 15.50
C GLN A 134 -10.18 2.65 14.61
N GLN A 135 -11.50 2.57 14.42
CA GLN A 135 -12.08 1.68 13.41
C GLN A 135 -11.58 2.11 12.03
N PHE A 136 -11.24 1.13 11.18
CA PHE A 136 -10.87 1.41 9.79
C PHE A 136 -12.06 2.06 9.08
N VAL A 137 -11.90 3.32 8.70
CA VAL A 137 -12.90 4.03 7.89
C VAL A 137 -12.27 4.24 6.52
N GLY A 138 -12.70 3.42 5.56
CA GLY A 138 -12.31 3.60 4.17
C GLY A 138 -12.93 4.86 3.57
N SER A 139 -12.17 5.57 2.74
CA SER A 139 -12.66 6.68 1.93
C SER A 139 -13.85 6.23 1.06
N LYS A 140 -14.89 7.08 0.97
CA LYS A 140 -16.11 6.74 0.22
C LYS A 140 -15.85 6.68 -1.29
N THR A 141 -14.86 7.42 -1.78
CA THR A 141 -14.46 7.43 -3.19
C THR A 141 -13.76 6.14 -3.62
N LEU A 142 -13.15 5.43 -2.66
CA LEU A 142 -12.46 4.15 -2.86
C LEU A 142 -13.30 2.93 -2.44
N GLY A 143 -14.58 3.15 -2.09
CA GLY A 143 -15.58 2.08 -1.84
C GLY A 143 -16.09 1.95 -0.39
N GLY A 144 -15.72 2.87 0.51
CA GLY A 144 -15.85 2.69 1.97
C GLY A 144 -17.25 2.71 2.61
N GLN A 145 -18.33 3.12 1.93
CA GLN A 145 -19.66 3.19 2.57
C GLN A 145 -20.83 2.49 1.86
N GLY A 146 -20.68 2.07 0.59
CA GLY A 146 -21.76 1.35 -0.13
C GLY A 146 -21.49 -0.14 -0.33
N VAL A 147 -20.25 -0.60 -0.17
CA VAL A 147 -19.85 -1.98 -0.45
C VAL A 147 -19.68 -2.80 0.84
N ALA A 148 -19.29 -2.16 1.95
CA ALA A 148 -19.10 -2.81 3.25
C ALA A 148 -20.42 -3.19 3.97
N GLN A 149 -21.56 -2.62 3.57
CA GLN A 149 -22.89 -2.93 4.14
C GLN A 149 -23.64 -4.05 3.38
N MET A 150 -23.07 -4.57 2.28
CA MET A 150 -23.64 -5.74 1.56
C MET A 150 -22.87 -7.04 1.86
N ILE A 151 -21.98 -7.04 2.86
CA ILE A 151 -21.48 -8.26 3.47
C ILE A 151 -22.51 -8.65 4.55
N VAL A 152 -23.64 -9.21 4.10
CA VAL A 152 -24.52 -10.09 4.89
C VAL A 152 -24.44 -11.46 4.26
#